data_AF-A0A445B2V8-F1
#
_entry.id   AF-A0A445B2V8-F1
#
_cell.length_a   1.000
_cell.length_b   1.000
_cell.length_c   1.000
_cell.angle_alpha   90.00
_cell.angle_beta   90.00
_cell.angle_gamma   90.00
#
_symmetry.space_group_name_H-M   'P 1'
#
loop_
_entity.id
_entity.type
_entity.pdbx_description
1 polymer ?
#
loop_
_entity_poly.entity_id
_entity_poly.type
_entity_poly.pdbx_seq_one_letter_code
_entity_poly.pdbx_strand_id
1 'polypeptide(L)'
;MDTGSIWWAKGVDSVFGNLVFNNIVHGMQTLELTEWWLCNSTPDLEPQALSYVPKLLPIGPLLRRYDDNQGVTERSLGQFLEEDLSCINWLDQQPHTSVIYVAFGSLTHFDKKQFTEVALGLELTNRPFLWVVRQDSNCNPHEFKGNQVIVVGIRL
;
A
#
# COMPACT_ATOMS: atom_id res chain seq x y z
N MET A 1 5.00 -3.75 -26.96
CA MET A 1 5.03 -2.38 -26.41
C MET A 1 6.29 -2.26 -25.57
N ASP A 2 7.01 -1.14 -25.62
CA ASP A 2 8.20 -0.92 -24.78
C ASP A 2 7.78 -0.67 -23.33
N THR A 3 8.05 -1.61 -22.43
CA THR A 3 7.70 -1.52 -21.01
C THR A 3 8.56 -0.52 -20.24
N GLY A 4 9.71 -0.10 -20.78
CA GLY A 4 10.56 0.94 -20.18
C GLY A 4 9.89 2.32 -20.09
N SER A 5 8.85 2.55 -20.92
CA SER A 5 8.05 3.77 -20.90
C SER A 5 6.98 3.79 -19.79
N ILE A 6 6.64 2.63 -19.22
CA ILE A 6 5.56 2.48 -18.25
C ILE A 6 6.07 2.90 -16.87
N TRP A 7 5.50 3.95 -16.30
CA TRP A 7 6.01 4.59 -15.08
C TRP A 7 6.07 3.66 -13.86
N TRP A 8 5.14 2.70 -13.72
CA TRP A 8 5.16 1.71 -12.63
C TRP A 8 6.14 0.55 -12.88
N ALA A 9 6.58 0.35 -14.12
CA ALA A 9 7.62 -0.62 -14.46
C ALA A 9 9.03 -0.03 -14.26
N LYS A 10 9.15 1.30 -14.11
CA LYS A 10 10.42 1.98 -13.80
C LYS A 10 10.85 1.63 -12.37
N GLY A 11 11.88 0.80 -12.24
CA GLY A 11 12.39 0.32 -10.95
C GLY A 11 12.22 -1.18 -10.74
N VAL A 12 11.56 -1.88 -11.67
CA VAL A 12 11.47 -3.34 -11.71
C VAL A 12 12.37 -3.84 -12.83
N ASP A 13 13.01 -5.01 -12.66
CA ASP A 13 13.84 -5.60 -13.72
C ASP A 13 13.05 -5.70 -15.03
N SER A 14 13.64 -5.25 -16.14
CA SER A 14 13.01 -5.19 -17.47
C SER A 14 12.44 -6.53 -17.92
N VAL A 15 13.06 -7.65 -17.54
CA VAL A 15 12.54 -9.00 -17.81
C VAL A 15 11.25 -9.24 -17.03
N PHE A 16 11.25 -8.93 -15.73
CA PHE A 16 10.06 -9.06 -14.89
C PHE A 16 8.94 -8.09 -15.30
N GLY A 17 9.27 -6.84 -15.64
CA GLY A 17 8.29 -5.86 -16.14
C GLY A 17 7.61 -6.32 -17.43
N ASN A 18 8.37 -6.91 -18.35
CA ASN A 18 7.83 -7.52 -19.57
C ASN A 18 6.93 -8.72 -19.26
N LEU A 19 7.34 -9.58 -18.32
CA LEU A 19 6.55 -10.73 -17.89
C LEU A 19 5.20 -10.28 -17.29
N VAL A 20 5.21 -9.32 -16.37
CA VAL A 20 3.98 -8.78 -15.77
C VAL A 20 3.09 -8.14 -16.83
N PHE A 21 3.64 -7.31 -17.70
CA PHE A 21 2.87 -6.67 -18.78
C PHE A 21 2.20 -7.71 -19.69
N ASN A 22 2.95 -8.72 -20.16
CA ASN A 22 2.41 -9.76 -21.03
C ASN A 22 1.33 -10.58 -20.31
N ASN A 23 1.49 -10.86 -19.01
CA ASN A 23 0.46 -11.52 -18.21
C ASN A 23 -0.80 -10.65 -18.09
N ILE A 24 -0.67 -9.35 -17.88
CA ILE A 24 -1.82 -8.43 -17.84
C ILE A 24 -2.53 -8.41 -19.20
N VAL A 25 -1.81 -8.25 -20.30
CA VAL A 25 -2.41 -8.24 -21.66
C VAL A 25 -3.14 -9.55 -21.93
N HIS A 26 -2.53 -10.69 -21.61
CA HIS A 26 -3.16 -11.98 -21.79
C HIS A 26 -4.39 -12.14 -20.89
N GLY A 27 -4.30 -11.72 -19.62
CA GLY A 27 -5.45 -11.72 -18.71
C GLY A 27 -6.59 -10.84 -19.21
N MET A 28 -6.30 -9.66 -19.75
CA MET A 28 -7.32 -8.77 -20.33
C MET A 28 -8.04 -9.41 -21.53
N GLN A 29 -7.33 -10.19 -22.35
CA GLN A 29 -7.94 -10.93 -23.46
C GLN A 29 -8.90 -12.02 -22.96
N THR A 30 -8.58 -12.68 -21.85
CA THR A 30 -9.44 -13.74 -21.29
C THR A 30 -10.66 -13.19 -20.55
N LEU A 31 -10.65 -11.92 -20.13
CA LEU A 31 -11.79 -11.26 -19.50
C LEU A 31 -13.04 -11.25 -20.40
N GLU A 32 -12.88 -11.26 -21.72
CA GLU A 32 -14.02 -11.29 -22.66
C GLU A 32 -14.87 -12.56 -22.52
N LEU A 33 -14.27 -13.66 -22.06
CA LEU A 33 -14.94 -14.95 -21.85
C LEU A 33 -15.87 -14.97 -20.64
N THR A 34 -15.75 -13.97 -19.77
CA THR A 34 -16.53 -13.90 -18.53
C THR A 34 -17.81 -13.08 -18.72
N GLU A 35 -18.84 -13.46 -17.97
CA GLU A 35 -20.13 -12.76 -17.97
C GLU A 35 -20.03 -11.44 -17.18
N TRP A 36 -19.38 -11.49 -16.01
CA TRP A 36 -19.25 -10.38 -15.07
C TRP A 36 -17.83 -10.22 -14.54
N TRP A 37 -17.42 -8.97 -14.33
CA TRP A 37 -16.14 -8.61 -13.71
C TRP A 37 -16.42 -8.04 -12.32
N LEU A 38 -15.98 -8.74 -11.28
CA LEU A 38 -16.15 -8.25 -9.91
C LEU A 38 -15.09 -7.20 -9.62
N CYS A 39 -15.52 -6.03 -9.16
CA CYS A 39 -14.65 -4.92 -8.80
C CYS A 39 -14.84 -4.54 -7.34
N ASN A 40 -13.75 -4.49 -6.57
CA ASN A 40 -13.77 -3.95 -5.22
C ASN A 40 -13.79 -2.41 -5.27
N SER A 41 -14.92 -1.86 -5.71
CA SER A 41 -15.19 -0.42 -5.78
C SER A 41 -16.67 -0.16 -5.48
N THR A 42 -17.04 1.11 -5.40
CA THR A 42 -18.44 1.55 -5.19
C THR A 42 -18.86 2.54 -6.30
N PRO A 43 -20.15 2.58 -6.66
CA PRO A 43 -20.68 3.59 -7.57
C PRO A 43 -20.41 5.04 -7.14
N ASP A 44 -20.36 5.28 -5.83
CA ASP A 44 -20.12 6.61 -5.27
C ASP A 44 -18.68 7.10 -5.49
N LEU A 45 -17.72 6.18 -5.57
CA LEU A 45 -16.30 6.49 -5.79
C LEU A 45 -15.97 6.64 -7.28
N GLU A 46 -16.50 5.76 -8.13
CA GLU A 46 -16.07 5.66 -9.54
C GLU A 46 -17.24 5.60 -10.54
N PRO A 47 -18.20 6.55 -10.50
CA PRO A 47 -19.43 6.46 -11.29
C PRO A 47 -19.16 6.44 -12.81
N GLN A 48 -18.17 7.23 -13.26
CA GLN A 48 -17.81 7.31 -14.68
C GLN A 48 -17.14 6.03 -15.15
N ALA A 49 -16.16 5.50 -14.42
CA ALA A 49 -15.44 4.28 -14.80
C ALA A 49 -16.40 3.08 -14.93
N LEU A 50 -17.33 2.94 -13.98
CA LEU A 50 -18.35 1.89 -13.99
C LEU A 50 -19.33 2.05 -15.17
N SER A 51 -19.64 3.28 -15.58
CA SER A 51 -20.53 3.52 -16.74
C SER A 51 -19.93 3.11 -18.08
N TYR A 52 -18.59 3.12 -18.21
CA TYR A 52 -17.90 2.72 -19.45
C TYR A 52 -17.81 1.21 -19.63
N VAL A 53 -17.96 0.43 -18.55
CA VAL A 53 -17.78 -1.03 -18.58
C VAL A 53 -19.01 -1.69 -17.95
N PRO A 54 -20.09 -1.94 -18.73
CA PRO A 54 -21.35 -2.49 -18.20
C PRO A 54 -21.23 -3.85 -17.51
N LYS A 55 -20.20 -4.63 -17.85
CA LYS A 55 -19.90 -5.93 -17.21
C LYS A 55 -19.23 -5.80 -15.83
N LEU A 56 -18.79 -4.61 -15.44
CA LEU A 56 -18.08 -4.37 -14.18
C LEU A 56 -19.07 -4.20 -13.04
N LEU A 57 -19.15 -5.19 -12.16
CA LEU A 57 -20.00 -5.19 -10.97
C LEU A 57 -19.23 -4.67 -9.75
N PRO A 58 -19.59 -3.49 -9.21
CA PRO A 58 -19.00 -2.98 -7.99
C PRO A 58 -19.55 -3.75 -6.78
N ILE A 59 -18.69 -4.49 -6.10
CA ILE A 59 -19.03 -5.27 -4.88
C ILE A 59 -18.34 -4.72 -3.63
N GLY A 60 -17.76 -3.52 -3.72
CA GLY A 60 -17.04 -2.89 -2.64
C GLY A 60 -17.90 -2.07 -1.68
N PRO A 61 -17.28 -1.51 -0.62
CA PRO A 61 -15.89 -1.74 -0.25
C PRO A 61 -15.77 -3.08 0.49
N LEU A 62 -14.97 -3.99 -0.06
CA LEU A 62 -14.59 -5.24 0.61
C LEU A 62 -13.52 -4.90 1.64
N LEU A 63 -13.99 -4.49 2.81
CA LEU A 63 -13.16 -4.21 3.97
C LEU A 63 -12.97 -5.49 4.78
N ARG A 64 -11.80 -5.63 5.39
CA ARG A 64 -11.58 -6.65 6.40
C ARG A 64 -12.53 -6.39 7.57
N ARG A 65 -13.26 -7.42 7.98
CA ARG A 65 -14.02 -7.38 9.22
C ARG A 65 -13.05 -7.58 10.38
N TYR A 66 -12.91 -6.56 11.23
CA TYR A 66 -12.35 -6.73 12.57
C TYR A 66 -13.53 -7.07 13.49
N ASP A 67 -13.50 -8.24 14.11
CA ASP A 67 -14.47 -8.62 15.13
C ASP A 67 -13.88 -8.23 16.49
N ASP A 68 -14.44 -7.21 17.13
CA ASP A 68 -14.00 -6.72 18.44
C ASP A 68 -14.08 -7.81 19.53
N ASN A 69 -14.85 -8.89 19.30
CA ASN A 69 -15.04 -9.98 20.25
C ASN A 69 -14.21 -11.24 19.95
N GLN A 70 -13.54 -11.33 18.80
CA GLN A 70 -12.64 -12.44 18.47
C GLN A 70 -11.21 -11.91 18.42
N GLY A 71 -10.54 -11.96 19.57
CA GLY A 71 -9.16 -11.50 19.68
C GLY A 71 -8.26 -12.18 18.64
N VAL A 72 -7.71 -11.40 17.69
CA VAL A 72 -6.50 -11.59 16.86
C VAL A 72 -6.18 -13.01 16.33
N THR A 73 -7.10 -13.99 16.34
CA THR A 73 -6.76 -15.39 16.05
C THR A 73 -6.93 -15.80 14.60
N GLU A 74 -7.64 -15.02 13.78
CA GLU A 74 -7.74 -15.30 12.34
C GLU A 74 -6.72 -14.46 11.56
N ARG A 75 -5.55 -15.06 11.30
CA ARG A 75 -4.56 -14.54 10.37
C ARG A 75 -5.22 -14.41 8.99
N SER A 76 -5.19 -13.21 8.42
CA SER A 76 -5.72 -12.98 7.07
C SER A 76 -4.96 -13.81 6.06
N LEU A 77 -5.66 -14.33 5.04
CA LEU A 77 -5.04 -14.82 3.81
C LEU A 77 -4.18 -13.67 3.25
N GLY A 78 -2.86 -13.88 3.17
CA GLY A 78 -1.89 -12.88 2.73
C GLY A 78 -1.15 -12.12 3.85
N GLN A 79 -1.46 -12.36 5.13
CA GLN A 79 -0.73 -11.80 6.26
C GLN A 79 0.30 -12.80 6.77
N PHE A 80 1.53 -12.70 6.24
CA PHE A 80 2.61 -13.65 6.53
C PHE A 80 3.43 -13.29 7.78
N LEU A 81 3.15 -12.16 8.43
CA LEU A 81 3.96 -11.57 9.49
C LEU A 81 3.15 -11.30 10.76
N GLU A 82 3.85 -11.29 11.89
CA GLU A 82 3.28 -10.87 13.17
C GLU A 82 2.97 -9.36 13.17
N GLU A 83 1.87 -9.00 13.80
CA GLU A 83 1.44 -7.60 13.92
C GLU A 83 2.26 -6.89 15.00
N ASP A 84 2.89 -5.77 14.65
CA ASP A 84 3.52 -4.87 15.60
C ASP A 84 2.49 -3.87 16.15
N LEU A 85 1.95 -4.19 17.33
CA LEU A 85 0.97 -3.36 18.02
C LEU A 85 1.59 -2.20 18.82
N SER A 86 2.92 -2.06 18.84
CA SER A 86 3.60 -0.97 19.57
C SER A 86 3.16 0.42 19.09
N CYS A 87 2.80 0.54 17.80
CA CYS A 87 2.31 1.78 17.21
C CYS A 87 0.94 2.21 17.77
N ILE A 88 0.10 1.26 18.21
CA ILE A 88 -1.24 1.55 18.75
C ILE A 88 -1.11 2.31 20.08
N ASN A 89 -0.28 1.82 20.99
CA ASN A 89 -0.05 2.48 22.29
C ASN A 89 0.48 3.91 22.15
N TRP A 90 1.22 4.22 21.08
CA TRP A 90 1.70 5.57 20.79
C TRP A 90 0.63 6.44 20.16
N LEU A 91 -0.19 5.89 19.25
CA LEU A 91 -1.34 6.57 18.66
C LEU A 91 -2.33 7.01 19.73
N ASP A 92 -2.56 6.17 20.74
CA ASP A 92 -3.45 6.47 21.88
C ASP A 92 -3.00 7.69 22.70
N GLN A 93 -1.72 8.06 22.62
CA GLN A 93 -1.16 9.22 23.32
C GLN A 93 -1.24 10.52 22.49
N GLN A 94 -1.61 10.43 21.20
CA GLN A 94 -1.67 11.59 20.31
C GLN A 94 -3.06 12.24 20.34
N PRO A 95 -3.16 13.58 20.14
CA PRO A 95 -4.45 14.22 19.96
C PRO A 95 -5.22 13.65 18.76
N HIS A 96 -6.55 13.65 18.84
CA HIS A 96 -7.40 13.19 17.73
C HIS A 96 -7.05 13.91 16.42
N THR A 97 -7.01 13.16 15.31
CA THR A 97 -6.75 13.68 13.95
C THR A 97 -5.43 14.43 13.76
N SER A 98 -4.47 14.27 14.69
CA SER A 98 -3.20 14.99 14.65
C SER A 98 -2.09 14.29 13.86
N VAL A 99 -2.12 12.95 13.80
CA VAL A 99 -1.06 12.11 13.24
C VAL A 99 -1.17 11.97 11.72
N ILE A 100 -0.03 12.04 11.03
CA ILE A 100 0.09 11.69 9.61
C ILE A 100 0.44 10.20 9.47
N TYR A 101 -0.38 9.42 8.78
CA TYR A 101 -0.05 8.04 8.43
C TYR A 101 0.63 7.97 7.06
N VAL A 102 1.77 7.30 6.98
CA VAL A 102 2.56 7.15 5.75
C VAL A 102 2.84 5.67 5.51
N ALA A 103 2.32 5.13 4.41
CA ALA A 103 2.61 3.78 3.96
C ALA A 103 2.58 3.70 2.43
N PHE A 104 3.54 2.99 1.86
CA PHE A 104 3.70 2.84 0.40
C PHE A 104 3.38 1.42 -0.09
N GLY A 105 2.75 0.61 0.76
CA GLY A 105 2.42 -0.78 0.46
C GLY A 105 3.64 -1.70 0.36
N SER A 106 3.43 -2.93 -0.10
CA SER A 106 4.42 -4.01 -0.10
C SER A 106 5.34 -4.04 -1.33
N LEU A 107 5.09 -3.20 -2.33
CA LEU A 107 5.82 -3.25 -3.61
C LEU A 107 6.81 -2.10 -3.80
N THR A 108 6.64 -0.99 -3.08
CA THR A 108 7.47 0.19 -3.26
C THR A 108 8.82 0.04 -2.58
N HIS A 109 9.88 0.46 -3.29
CA HIS A 109 11.25 0.54 -2.80
C HIS A 109 11.76 1.96 -3.01
N PHE A 110 12.49 2.49 -2.02
CA PHE A 110 13.11 3.81 -2.09
C PHE A 110 14.62 3.68 -2.23
N ASP A 111 15.21 4.53 -3.07
CA ASP A 111 16.62 4.83 -2.93
C ASP A 111 16.87 5.74 -1.70
N LYS A 112 18.14 5.84 -1.28
CA LYS A 112 18.52 6.64 -0.10
C LYS A 112 18.11 8.11 -0.23
N LYS A 113 18.15 8.67 -1.44
CA LYS A 113 17.81 10.08 -1.67
C LYS A 113 16.31 10.27 -1.48
N GLN A 114 15.48 9.46 -2.12
CA GLN A 114 14.02 9.52 -1.99
C GLN A 114 13.58 9.34 -0.53
N PHE A 115 14.17 8.37 0.18
CA PHE A 115 13.92 8.16 1.60
C PHE A 115 14.24 9.42 2.42
N THR A 116 15.40 10.03 2.19
CA THR A 116 15.85 11.24 2.89
C THR A 116 14.91 12.42 2.63
N GLU A 117 14.50 12.63 1.38
CA GLU A 117 13.58 13.73 1.02
C GLU A 117 12.20 13.56 1.65
N VAL A 118 11.64 12.34 1.66
CA VAL A 118 10.36 12.06 2.36
C VAL A 118 10.50 12.34 3.85
N ALA A 119 11.59 11.87 4.46
CA ALA A 119 11.81 12.01 5.89
C ALA A 119 12.00 13.48 6.31
N LEU A 120 12.79 14.26 5.56
CA LEU A 120 12.93 15.71 5.74
C LEU A 120 11.58 16.43 5.54
N GLY A 121 10.82 16.05 4.51
CA GLY A 121 9.50 16.62 4.25
C GLY A 121 8.54 16.40 5.42
N LEU A 122 8.55 15.21 6.03
CA LEU A 122 7.75 14.89 7.21
C LEU A 122 8.20 15.70 8.43
N GLU A 123 9.51 15.84 8.67
CA GLU A 123 10.05 16.65 9.77
C GLU A 123 9.61 18.11 9.66
N LEU A 124 9.64 18.68 8.45
CA LEU A 124 9.21 20.06 8.19
C LEU A 124 7.72 20.31 8.45
N THR A 125 6.88 19.26 8.49
CA THR A 125 5.45 19.43 8.85
C THR A 125 5.25 19.81 10.31
N ASN A 126 6.24 19.53 11.18
CA ASN A 126 6.15 19.68 12.64
C ASN A 126 4.88 19.02 13.23
N ARG A 127 4.48 17.89 12.65
CA ARG A 127 3.35 17.06 13.10
C ARG A 127 3.85 15.66 13.46
N PRO A 128 3.21 14.98 14.42
CA PRO A 128 3.50 13.58 14.67
C PRO A 128 3.15 12.75 13.43
N PHE A 129 3.99 11.78 13.09
CA PHE A 129 3.75 10.89 11.96
C PHE A 129 4.10 9.44 12.30
N LEU A 130 3.29 8.53 11.76
CA LEU A 130 3.50 7.09 11.78
C LEU A 130 3.90 6.66 10.38
N TRP A 131 5.16 6.31 10.20
CA TRP A 131 5.70 5.88 8.90
C TRP A 131 6.07 4.40 8.93
N VAL A 132 5.43 3.63 8.05
CA VAL A 132 5.75 2.23 7.81
C VAL A 132 6.93 2.15 6.84
N VAL A 133 8.08 1.67 7.34
CA VAL A 133 9.33 1.55 6.56
C VAL A 133 9.72 0.07 6.46
N ARG A 134 10.20 -0.34 5.29
CA ARG A 134 10.66 -1.71 5.09
C ARG A 134 12.12 -1.88 5.53
N GLN A 135 12.41 -2.96 6.25
CA GLN A 135 13.75 -3.23 6.77
C GLN A 135 14.76 -3.69 5.70
N ASP A 136 14.28 -4.16 4.55
CA ASP A 136 15.10 -4.58 3.40
C ASP A 136 15.57 -3.42 2.52
N SER A 137 15.14 -2.20 2.82
CA SER A 137 15.67 -1.00 2.17
C SER A 137 17.09 -0.72 2.68
N ASN A 138 17.99 -0.31 1.79
CA ASN A 138 19.34 0.19 2.16
C ASN A 138 19.29 1.52 2.96
N CYS A 139 18.12 1.85 3.52
CA CYS A 139 17.84 3.06 4.27
C CYS A 139 17.71 2.66 5.74
N ASN A 140 18.59 3.18 6.60
CA ASN A 140 18.54 2.89 8.02
C ASN A 140 17.48 3.79 8.67
N PRO A 141 16.32 3.25 9.10
CA PRO A 141 15.26 4.09 9.65
C PRO A 141 15.63 4.70 11.01
N HIS A 142 16.64 4.12 11.68
CA HIS A 142 17.18 4.63 12.94
C HIS A 142 18.13 5.83 12.77
N GLU A 143 18.47 6.23 11.53
CA GLU A 143 19.17 7.50 11.28
C GLU A 143 18.27 8.71 11.59
N PHE A 144 16.95 8.55 11.55
CA PHE A 144 15.99 9.59 11.93
C PHE A 144 15.75 9.58 13.45
N LYS A 145 16.26 10.61 14.13
CA LYS A 145 16.15 10.80 15.60
C LYS A 145 15.16 11.90 16.00
N GLY A 146 14.11 12.11 15.21
CA GLY A 146 13.06 13.07 15.57
C GLY A 146 12.27 12.59 16.80
N ASN A 147 12.01 13.48 17.76
CA ASN A 147 11.25 13.15 18.98
C ASN A 147 9.76 12.85 18.74
N GLN A 148 9.28 12.86 17.50
CA GLN A 148 7.87 12.70 17.11
C GLN A 148 7.62 11.47 16.22
N VAL A 149 8.58 10.53 16.17
CA VAL A 149 8.62 9.47 15.16
C VAL A 149 8.37 8.10 15.78
N ILE A 150 7.45 7.33 15.19
CA ILE A 150 7.50 5.87 15.23
C ILE A 150 7.70 5.34 13.81
N VAL A 151 8.79 4.58 13.66
CA VAL A 151 9.01 3.76 12.47
C VAL A 151 8.66 2.32 12.80
N VAL A 152 7.62 1.81 12.16
CA VAL A 152 7.30 0.38 12.22
C VAL A 152 8.05 -0.31 11.09
N GLY A 153 9.03 -1.12 11.45
CA GLY A 153 9.84 -1.88 10.51
C GLY A 153 9.14 -3.17 10.10
N ILE A 154 8.60 -3.24 8.89
CA ILE A 154 8.02 -4.49 8.36
C ILE A 154 9.12 -5.28 7.62
N ARG A 155 9.30 -6.56 7.96
CA ARG A 155 10.13 -7.52 7.21
C ARG A 155 9.22 -8.34 6.31
N LEU A 156 9.25 -8.15 4.99
CA LEU A 156 8.55 -9.06 4.07
C LEU A 156 9.32 -10.36 3.86
#